data_AF-A0A7N5JM34-F1
#
_entry.id   AF-A0A7N5JM34-F1
#
_cell.length_a   1.000
_cell.length_b   1.000
_cell.length_c   1.000
_cell.angle_alpha   90.00
_cell.angle_beta   90.00
_cell.angle_gamma   90.00
#
_symmetry.space_group_name_H-M   'P 1'
#
loop_
_entity.id
_entity.type
_entity.pdbx_description
1 polymer ?
#
loop_
_entity_poly.entity_id
_entity_poly.type
_entity_poly.pdbx_seq_one_letter_code
_entity_poly.pdbx_strand_id
1 'polypeptide(L)'
;MDAVSDRDFVVEFLYVSSMIMIHLSRLSEDLILYNTKEFGFITLSDAYCTGSSLMPQKRNPDSLELIRSKAGRVIGRTTGLLVILKGLPTLSPEMLATDLANYLVCKGVPFRQSKGVTLNHLSVEDLKSISPMMGSDVTHIFNHQHSVEQYTSPGGTARSCINAQIEHLKELLKRQKD
;
A
#
# COMPACT_ATOMS: atom_id res chain seq x y z
N MET A 1 2.77 7.24 32.17
CA MET A 1 4.01 7.26 31.38
C MET A 1 3.67 6.82 29.98
N ASP A 2 3.46 5.51 29.79
CA ASP A 2 2.98 4.87 28.54
C ASP A 2 2.07 5.74 27.65
N ALA A 3 0.83 6.03 28.10
CA ALA A 3 -0.15 6.87 27.38
C ALA A 3 0.25 8.34 27.08
N VAL A 4 1.49 8.76 27.36
CA VAL A 4 2.06 10.07 26.99
C VAL A 4 3.28 9.90 26.08
N SER A 5 4.06 8.83 26.27
CA SER A 5 5.20 8.44 25.43
C SER A 5 4.78 7.71 24.15
N ASP A 6 3.71 6.89 24.21
CA ASP A 6 3.30 5.99 23.13
C ASP A 6 2.86 6.72 21.85
N ARG A 7 3.20 6.15 20.70
CA ARG A 7 2.74 6.59 19.37
C ARG A 7 2.27 5.41 18.50
N ASP A 8 2.05 4.22 19.06
CA ASP A 8 1.70 3.02 18.32
C ASP A 8 0.39 3.18 17.55
N PHE A 9 -0.60 3.92 18.06
CA PHE A 9 -1.81 4.27 17.31
C PHE A 9 -1.53 5.05 16.00
N VAL A 10 -0.45 5.83 15.97
CA VAL A 10 0.00 6.55 14.76
C VAL A 10 0.74 5.60 13.81
N VAL A 11 1.52 4.67 14.35
CA VAL A 11 2.22 3.63 13.60
C VAL A 11 1.21 2.68 12.93
N GLU A 12 0.20 2.21 13.67
CA GLU A 12 -0.87 1.35 13.18
C GLU A 12 -1.69 2.05 12.09
N PHE A 13 -2.13 3.29 12.31
CA PHE A 13 -2.83 4.08 11.30
C PHE A 13 -1.99 4.23 10.00
N LEU A 14 -0.69 4.53 10.12
CA LEU A 14 0.20 4.65 8.97
C LEU A 14 0.48 3.30 8.30
N TYR A 15 0.56 2.20 9.05
CA TYR A 15 0.71 0.84 8.53
C TYR A 15 -0.53 0.41 7.73
N VAL A 16 -1.74 0.55 8.30
CA VAL A 16 -3.01 0.26 7.61
C VAL A 16 -3.15 1.14 6.36
N SER A 17 -2.84 2.43 6.47
CA SER A 17 -2.79 3.35 5.31
C SER A 17 -1.79 2.90 4.24
N SER A 18 -0.63 2.36 4.63
CA SER A 18 0.38 1.84 3.70
C SER A 18 -0.12 0.60 2.97
N MET A 19 -0.76 -0.34 3.68
CA MET A 19 -1.35 -1.55 3.09
C MET A 19 -2.45 -1.19 2.09
N ILE A 20 -3.39 -0.31 2.45
CA ILE A 20 -4.42 0.20 1.54
C ILE A 20 -3.79 0.80 0.28
N MET A 21 -2.77 1.65 0.43
CA MET A 21 -2.08 2.25 -0.71
C MET A 21 -1.31 1.25 -1.57
N ILE A 22 -0.78 0.16 -1.00
CA ILE A 22 -0.14 -0.93 -1.77
C ILE A 22 -1.19 -1.62 -2.64
N HIS A 23 -2.36 -1.96 -2.09
CA HIS A 23 -3.46 -2.56 -2.87
C HIS A 23 -3.94 -1.63 -3.99
N LEU A 24 -4.10 -0.32 -3.70
CA LEU A 24 -4.46 0.68 -4.69
C LEU A 24 -3.39 0.87 -5.77
N SER A 25 -2.09 0.78 -5.43
CA SER A 25 -1.01 0.89 -6.42
C SER A 25 -0.97 -0.30 -7.37
N ARG A 26 -1.31 -1.51 -6.91
CA ARG A 26 -1.40 -2.70 -7.78
C ARG A 26 -2.57 -2.58 -8.76
N LEU A 27 -3.76 -2.23 -8.26
CA LEU A 27 -4.92 -1.94 -9.10
C LEU A 27 -4.63 -0.82 -10.12
N SER A 28 -3.86 0.19 -9.72
CA SER A 28 -3.42 1.25 -10.63
C SER A 28 -2.50 0.73 -11.73
N GLU A 29 -1.56 -0.17 -11.42
CA GLU A 29 -0.65 -0.78 -12.41
C GLU A 29 -1.44 -1.61 -13.44
N ASP A 30 -2.34 -2.48 -12.99
CA ASP A 30 -3.17 -3.33 -13.85
C ASP A 30 -4.02 -2.45 -14.81
N LEU A 31 -4.68 -1.41 -14.29
CA LEU A 31 -5.50 -0.49 -15.08
C LEU A 31 -4.66 0.42 -16.02
N ILE A 32 -3.45 0.82 -15.63
CA ILE A 32 -2.51 1.52 -16.52
C ILE A 32 -2.17 0.63 -17.72
N LEU A 33 -1.79 -0.63 -17.45
CA LEU A 33 -1.40 -1.59 -18.47
C LEU A 33 -2.58 -1.90 -19.42
N TYR A 34 -3.78 -2.11 -18.89
CA TYR A 34 -4.99 -2.40 -19.66
C TYR A 34 -5.46 -1.23 -20.55
N ASN A 35 -5.08 0.02 -20.22
CA ASN A 35 -5.37 1.23 -21.00
C ASN A 35 -4.26 1.56 -22.03
N THR A 36 -3.20 0.76 -22.14
CA THR A 36 -2.19 0.92 -23.20
C THR A 36 -2.77 0.58 -24.59
N LYS A 37 -2.11 1.02 -25.68
CA LYS A 37 -2.53 0.68 -27.04
C LYS A 37 -2.26 -0.78 -27.40
N GLU A 38 -1.29 -1.35 -26.71
CA GLU A 38 -0.75 -2.69 -26.88
C GLU A 38 -1.70 -3.76 -26.28
N PHE A 39 -2.43 -3.41 -25.21
CA PHE A 39 -3.46 -4.27 -24.60
C PHE A 39 -4.88 -3.88 -25.00
N GLY A 40 -5.24 -2.59 -24.90
CA GLY A 40 -6.54 -2.07 -25.34
C GLY A 40 -7.78 -2.64 -24.64
N PHE A 41 -7.63 -3.25 -23.45
CA PHE A 41 -8.73 -3.92 -22.73
C PHE A 41 -9.74 -2.94 -22.12
N ILE A 42 -9.31 -1.71 -21.79
CA ILE A 42 -10.18 -0.65 -21.27
C ILE A 42 -9.89 0.69 -21.97
N THR A 43 -10.77 1.66 -21.77
CA THR A 43 -10.51 3.07 -22.08
C THR A 43 -11.01 3.93 -20.93
N LEU A 44 -10.11 4.68 -20.31
CA LEU A 44 -10.43 5.60 -19.22
C LEU A 44 -11.17 6.84 -19.74
N SER A 45 -12.08 7.39 -18.91
CA SER A 45 -12.83 8.60 -19.22
C SER A 45 -11.98 9.87 -19.06
N ASP A 46 -12.23 10.88 -19.90
CA ASP A 46 -11.47 12.15 -19.96
C ASP A 46 -11.37 12.89 -18.60
N ALA A 47 -12.32 12.70 -17.68
CA ALA A 47 -12.27 13.27 -16.33
C ALA A 47 -11.10 12.74 -15.46
N TYR A 48 -10.47 11.63 -15.83
CA TYR A 48 -9.38 10.98 -15.08
C TYR A 48 -8.08 10.86 -15.87
N CYS A 49 -7.99 11.49 -17.05
CA CYS A 49 -6.87 11.41 -17.98
C CYS A 49 -6.52 12.78 -18.57
N THR A 50 -5.23 13.06 -18.74
CA THR A 50 -4.81 14.13 -19.66
C THR A 50 -4.77 13.62 -21.09
N GLY A 51 -5.03 14.51 -22.05
CA GLY A 51 -4.97 14.22 -23.49
C GLY A 51 -4.19 15.29 -24.23
N SER A 52 -3.72 14.98 -25.44
CA SER A 52 -3.09 15.97 -26.32
C SER A 52 -4.08 16.47 -27.36
N SER A 53 -4.17 17.80 -27.55
CA SER A 53 -4.96 18.41 -28.62
C SER A 53 -4.52 17.99 -30.03
N LEU A 54 -3.26 17.56 -30.20
CA LEU A 54 -2.72 17.02 -31.45
C LEU A 54 -2.92 15.50 -31.60
N MET A 55 -3.30 14.79 -30.53
CA MET A 55 -3.55 13.34 -30.54
C MET A 55 -4.79 13.01 -29.69
N PRO A 56 -6.02 13.25 -30.20
CA PRO A 56 -7.26 13.05 -29.45
C PRO A 56 -7.47 11.61 -28.93
N GLN A 57 -6.82 10.63 -29.55
CA GLN A 57 -6.83 9.23 -29.16
C GLN A 57 -5.75 8.85 -28.13
N LYS A 58 -4.87 9.78 -27.73
CA LYS A 58 -3.87 9.56 -26.68
C LYS A 58 -4.37 10.11 -25.34
N ARG A 59 -4.86 9.20 -24.49
CA ARG A 59 -5.19 9.45 -23.09
C ARG A 59 -4.07 8.93 -22.19
N ASN A 60 -3.51 9.78 -21.35
CA ASN A 60 -2.53 9.38 -20.33
C ASN A 60 -3.29 9.02 -19.04
N PRO A 61 -2.90 7.97 -18.28
CA PRO A 61 -3.61 7.53 -17.07
C PRO A 61 -3.16 8.28 -15.80
N ASP A 62 -3.05 9.61 -15.84
CA ASP A 62 -2.41 10.44 -14.80
C ASP A 62 -2.98 10.21 -13.39
N SER A 63 -4.29 9.98 -13.29
CA SER A 63 -4.97 9.67 -12.02
C SER A 63 -4.42 8.40 -11.35
N LEU A 64 -4.20 7.34 -12.13
CA LEU A 64 -3.64 6.07 -11.68
C LEU A 64 -2.15 6.19 -11.37
N GLU A 65 -1.40 6.94 -12.20
CA GLU A 65 0.01 7.23 -11.92
C GLU A 65 0.18 8.03 -10.62
N LEU A 66 -0.72 8.98 -10.35
CA LEU A 66 -0.77 9.71 -9.10
C LEU A 66 -1.05 8.79 -7.90
N ILE A 67 -2.05 7.89 -7.99
CA ILE A 67 -2.35 6.91 -6.93
C ILE A 67 -1.13 6.00 -6.67
N ARG A 68 -0.54 5.42 -7.73
CA ARG A 68 0.70 4.64 -7.68
C ARG A 68 1.83 5.41 -6.99
N SER A 69 2.04 6.68 -7.34
CA SER A 69 3.07 7.54 -6.72
C SER A 69 2.83 7.81 -5.23
N LYS A 70 1.56 7.85 -4.76
CA LYS A 70 1.25 8.12 -3.35
C LYS A 70 1.62 6.95 -2.44
N ALA A 71 1.66 5.72 -2.94
CA ALA A 71 2.03 4.57 -2.13
C ALA A 71 3.43 4.70 -1.53
N GLY A 72 4.44 5.02 -2.33
CA GLY A 72 5.80 5.29 -1.84
C GLY A 72 5.86 6.43 -0.82
N ARG A 73 5.04 7.48 -0.99
CA ARG A 73 4.94 8.61 -0.05
C ARG A 73 4.30 8.24 1.29
N VAL A 74 3.36 7.28 1.33
CA VAL A 74 2.76 6.80 2.58
C VAL A 74 3.70 5.79 3.27
N ILE A 75 4.25 4.83 2.52
CA ILE A 75 5.25 3.87 3.03
C ILE A 75 6.44 4.60 3.68
N GLY A 76 6.99 5.62 3.00
CA GLY A 76 8.10 6.42 3.52
C GLY A 76 7.79 7.19 4.80
N ARG A 77 6.53 7.53 5.08
CA ARG A 77 6.10 8.11 6.37
C ARG A 77 6.09 7.06 7.47
N THR A 78 5.60 5.87 7.18
CA THR A 78 5.57 4.73 8.11
C THR A 78 6.98 4.30 8.49
N THR A 79 7.86 4.09 7.51
CA THR A 79 9.29 3.80 7.74
C THR A 79 9.98 4.93 8.50
N GLY A 80 9.70 6.19 8.14
CA GLY A 80 10.25 7.35 8.85
C GLY A 80 9.86 7.41 10.32
N LEU A 81 8.58 7.18 10.65
CA LEU A 81 8.12 7.16 12.04
C LEU A 81 8.72 5.97 12.82
N LEU A 82 8.75 4.77 12.23
CA LEU A 82 9.36 3.60 12.85
C LEU A 82 10.85 3.83 13.16
N VAL A 83 11.60 4.49 12.26
CA VAL A 83 13.01 4.85 12.48
C VAL A 83 13.17 5.92 13.57
N ILE A 84 12.22 6.84 13.72
CA ILE A 84 12.21 7.85 14.79
C ILE A 84 11.93 7.21 16.16
N LEU A 85 11.01 6.24 16.24
CA LEU A 85 10.63 5.58 17.49
C LEU A 85 11.63 4.50 17.93
N LYS A 86 12.35 3.88 16.98
CA LYS A 86 13.34 2.82 17.25
C LYS A 86 14.42 3.27 18.23
N GLY A 87 14.34 2.77 19.46
CA GLY A 87 15.37 2.97 20.47
C GLY A 87 15.29 4.29 21.23
N LEU A 88 14.14 4.99 21.18
CA LEU A 88 13.87 6.07 22.13
C LEU A 88 13.84 5.50 23.56
N PRO A 89 14.40 6.22 24.56
CA PRO A 89 14.22 5.85 25.96
C PRO A 89 12.77 6.06 26.39
N THR A 90 12.29 5.23 27.34
CA THR A 90 10.91 5.26 27.88
C THR A 90 10.47 6.64 28.39
N LEU A 91 11.44 7.48 28.79
CA LEU A 91 11.27 8.91 28.99
C LEU A 91 12.22 9.66 28.05
N SER A 92 11.68 10.18 26.96
CA SER A 92 12.43 11.00 26.00
C SER A 92 12.68 12.41 26.59
N PRO A 93 13.91 12.96 26.50
CA PRO A 93 14.21 14.32 26.97
C PRO A 93 13.36 15.40 26.31
N GLU A 94 12.78 15.13 25.13
CA GLU A 94 11.90 16.03 24.39
C GLU A 94 10.53 16.21 25.06
N MET A 95 10.06 15.24 25.87
CA MET A 95 8.90 15.46 26.74
C MET A 95 9.24 16.52 27.80
N LEU A 96 10.39 16.36 28.48
CA LEU A 96 10.93 17.36 29.40
C LEU A 96 11.34 18.67 28.71
N ALA A 97 11.53 18.70 27.38
CA ALA A 97 11.82 19.94 26.67
C ALA A 97 10.63 20.92 26.69
N THR A 98 9.40 20.42 26.89
CA THR A 98 8.21 21.27 27.11
C THR A 98 8.26 21.91 28.50
N ASP A 99 8.56 21.11 29.54
CA ASP A 99 8.69 21.61 30.92
C ASP A 99 9.91 22.53 31.09
N LEU A 100 11.01 22.23 30.40
CA LEU A 100 12.21 23.05 30.34
C LEU A 100 11.94 24.36 29.59
N ALA A 101 11.18 24.34 28.49
CA ALA A 101 10.75 25.56 27.81
C ALA A 101 9.85 26.41 28.72
N ASN A 102 8.89 25.81 29.42
CA ASN A 102 8.04 26.51 30.40
C ASN A 102 8.87 27.11 31.54
N TYR A 103 9.80 26.35 32.12
CA TYR A 103 10.72 26.81 33.16
C TYR A 103 11.60 27.97 32.69
N LEU A 104 12.16 27.88 31.48
CA LEU A 104 13.00 28.93 30.87
C LEU A 104 12.18 30.18 30.52
N VAL A 105 10.94 30.04 30.05
CA VAL A 105 10.02 31.18 29.83
C VAL A 105 9.68 31.87 31.16
N CYS A 106 9.37 31.12 32.22
CA CYS A 106 9.20 31.65 33.58
C CYS A 106 10.48 32.27 34.18
N LYS A 107 11.64 32.11 33.51
CA LYS A 107 12.92 32.74 33.85
C LYS A 107 13.42 33.75 32.80
N GLY A 108 12.65 34.00 31.74
CA GLY A 108 12.97 34.98 30.68
C GLY A 108 14.04 34.57 29.66
N VAL A 109 14.30 33.27 29.45
CA VAL A 109 15.41 32.77 28.63
C VAL A 109 14.95 32.23 27.26
N PRO A 110 15.48 32.73 26.12
CA PRO A 110 15.17 32.22 24.77
C PRO A 110 15.73 30.82 24.48
N PHE A 111 15.04 30.05 23.61
CA PHE A 111 15.25 28.61 23.42
C PHE A 111 16.08 28.23 22.18
N ARG A 112 17.30 27.65 22.37
CA ARG A 112 18.01 26.78 21.38
C ARG A 112 19.28 26.10 21.93
N GLN A 113 19.40 24.75 21.88
CA GLN A 113 20.63 23.94 21.55
C GLN A 113 20.60 22.47 22.07
N SER A 114 20.97 21.49 21.23
CA SER A 114 21.87 20.32 21.48
C SER A 114 21.76 19.25 20.35
N LYS A 115 22.42 18.07 20.43
CA LYS A 115 22.71 17.16 19.27
C LYS A 115 22.78 15.64 19.60
N GLY A 116 22.38 14.78 18.64
CA GLY A 116 22.99 13.45 18.33
C GLY A 116 22.58 12.23 19.18
N VAL A 117 22.93 10.96 18.87
CA VAL A 117 23.60 10.28 17.70
C VAL A 117 23.06 8.81 17.60
N THR A 118 23.48 7.97 16.62
CA THR A 118 23.00 6.57 16.40
C THR A 118 24.10 5.64 15.84
N LEU A 119 23.96 4.29 15.92
CA LEU A 119 24.68 3.31 15.06
C LEU A 119 24.03 1.90 14.99
N ASN A 120 24.40 1.08 13.98
CA ASN A 120 23.83 -0.24 13.59
C ASN A 120 24.92 -1.11 12.88
N HIS A 121 24.77 -2.33 12.31
CA HIS A 121 23.67 -3.31 12.06
C HIS A 121 24.25 -4.75 11.89
N LEU A 122 23.42 -5.77 11.60
CA LEU A 122 23.80 -7.15 11.17
C LEU A 122 22.89 -7.69 10.03
N SER A 123 23.39 -8.60 9.17
CA SER A 123 22.62 -9.58 8.36
C SER A 123 23.51 -10.48 7.47
N VAL A 124 22.98 -11.61 6.96
CA VAL A 124 23.51 -12.48 5.87
C VAL A 124 22.31 -13.02 5.05
N GLU A 125 22.47 -13.28 3.75
CA GLU A 125 21.44 -13.75 2.78
C GLU A 125 21.71 -15.21 2.31
N ASP A 126 20.71 -15.96 1.77
CA ASP A 126 20.82 -16.71 0.47
C ASP A 126 19.66 -17.67 0.01
N LEU A 127 19.60 -17.90 -1.33
CA LEU A 127 19.20 -19.13 -2.13
C LEU A 127 17.73 -19.61 -2.47
N LYS A 128 17.61 -20.31 -3.65
CA LYS A 128 16.42 -20.77 -4.47
C LYS A 128 16.87 -21.89 -5.50
N SER A 129 16.13 -22.66 -6.36
CA SER A 129 14.70 -23.03 -6.70
C SER A 129 14.66 -24.21 -7.76
N ILE A 130 13.49 -24.84 -8.09
CA ILE A 130 13.31 -26.12 -8.89
C ILE A 130 11.84 -26.24 -9.46
N SER A 131 11.33 -27.06 -10.44
CA SER A 131 11.77 -27.87 -11.64
C SER A 131 10.50 -28.45 -12.42
N PRO A 132 10.52 -29.00 -13.69
CA PRO A 132 9.29 -29.22 -14.52
C PRO A 132 8.92 -30.66 -15.03
N MET A 133 7.61 -30.97 -15.21
CA MET A 133 7.03 -32.12 -15.97
C MET A 133 5.56 -31.84 -16.44
N MET A 134 5.15 -32.18 -17.69
CA MET A 134 3.73 -32.19 -18.17
C MET A 134 3.49 -33.18 -19.34
N GLY A 135 2.21 -33.54 -19.61
CA GLY A 135 1.78 -34.65 -20.49
C GLY A 135 0.92 -34.29 -21.73
N SER A 136 0.09 -35.23 -22.19
CA SER A 136 -0.62 -35.21 -23.49
C SER A 136 -2.11 -34.88 -23.43
N ASP A 137 -2.65 -34.63 -22.24
CA ASP A 137 -4.02 -34.26 -21.86
C ASP A 137 -4.46 -32.84 -22.34
N VAL A 138 -3.78 -32.32 -23.36
CA VAL A 138 -3.73 -30.91 -23.76
C VAL A 138 -4.95 -30.42 -24.56
N THR A 139 -5.70 -31.31 -25.22
CA THR A 139 -6.75 -30.91 -26.18
C THR A 139 -7.93 -30.14 -25.55
N HIS A 140 -8.23 -30.37 -24.28
CA HIS A 140 -9.28 -29.65 -23.55
C HIS A 140 -8.84 -28.26 -23.05
N ILE A 141 -7.54 -27.95 -23.08
CA ILE A 141 -6.99 -26.67 -22.59
C ILE A 141 -7.42 -25.50 -23.49
N PHE A 142 -7.62 -25.73 -24.79
CA PHE A 142 -7.88 -24.69 -25.80
C PHE A 142 -9.29 -24.08 -25.79
N ASN A 143 -10.06 -24.24 -24.70
CA ASN A 143 -11.37 -23.62 -24.51
C ASN A 143 -11.37 -22.75 -23.24
N HIS A 144 -11.33 -21.42 -23.43
CA HIS A 144 -11.27 -20.47 -22.31
C HIS A 144 -12.46 -20.57 -21.34
N GLN A 145 -13.69 -20.82 -21.84
CA GLN A 145 -14.85 -20.97 -20.95
C GLN A 145 -14.77 -22.26 -20.14
N HIS A 146 -14.34 -23.36 -20.76
CA HIS A 146 -14.13 -24.62 -20.06
C HIS A 146 -12.99 -24.51 -19.03
N SER A 147 -11.92 -23.79 -19.35
CA SER A 147 -10.81 -23.51 -18.44
C SER A 147 -11.27 -22.75 -17.20
N VAL A 148 -12.01 -21.63 -17.32
CA VAL A 148 -12.44 -20.88 -16.12
C VAL A 148 -13.46 -21.64 -15.26
N GLU A 149 -14.39 -22.38 -15.87
CA GLU A 149 -15.41 -23.12 -15.11
C GLU A 149 -14.88 -24.40 -14.44
N GLN A 150 -13.60 -24.79 -14.65
CA GLN A 150 -12.95 -25.85 -13.85
C GLN A 150 -12.64 -25.40 -12.40
N TYR A 151 -12.41 -24.09 -12.18
CA TYR A 151 -12.00 -23.55 -10.87
C TYR A 151 -13.20 -23.37 -9.92
N THR A 152 -13.81 -24.50 -9.55
CA THR A 152 -15.01 -24.60 -8.68
C THR A 152 -14.69 -24.69 -7.19
N SER A 153 -13.42 -24.78 -6.80
CA SER A 153 -12.98 -24.65 -5.41
C SER A 153 -13.30 -23.25 -4.85
N PRO A 154 -13.51 -23.10 -3.53
CA PRO A 154 -13.71 -21.78 -2.89
C PRO A 154 -12.60 -20.80 -3.26
N GLY A 155 -12.97 -19.58 -3.68
CA GLY A 155 -12.05 -18.56 -4.19
C GLY A 155 -11.65 -18.71 -5.67
N GLY A 156 -12.11 -19.75 -6.37
CA GLY A 156 -11.86 -19.98 -7.79
C GLY A 156 -12.63 -19.04 -8.72
N THR A 157 -12.32 -19.13 -10.02
CA THR A 157 -12.85 -18.27 -11.10
C THR A 157 -14.07 -18.83 -11.84
N ALA A 158 -14.59 -20.00 -11.45
CA ALA A 158 -15.86 -20.49 -11.96
C ALA A 158 -17.01 -19.54 -11.57
N ARG A 159 -18.05 -19.47 -12.40
CA ARG A 159 -19.16 -18.51 -12.25
C ARG A 159 -19.91 -18.64 -10.92
N SER A 160 -20.05 -19.86 -10.42
CA SER A 160 -20.59 -20.16 -9.09
C SER A 160 -19.74 -19.53 -7.97
N CYS A 161 -18.42 -19.68 -8.05
CA CYS A 161 -17.48 -19.11 -7.07
C CYS A 161 -17.41 -17.59 -7.12
N ILE A 162 -17.51 -16.98 -8.31
CA ILE A 162 -17.58 -15.51 -8.46
C ILE A 162 -18.87 -14.97 -7.81
N ASN A 163 -20.02 -15.59 -8.10
CA ASN A 163 -21.30 -15.18 -7.49
C ASN A 163 -21.28 -15.32 -5.94
N ALA A 164 -20.71 -16.40 -5.41
CA ALA A 164 -20.55 -16.59 -3.97
C ALA A 164 -19.64 -15.53 -3.33
N GLN A 165 -18.54 -15.16 -3.98
CA GLN A 165 -17.66 -14.08 -3.54
C GLN A 165 -18.35 -12.71 -3.54
N ILE A 166 -19.18 -12.42 -4.54
CA ILE A 166 -19.96 -11.17 -4.63
C ILE A 166 -20.94 -11.03 -3.45
N GLU A 167 -21.70 -12.07 -3.11
CA GLU A 167 -22.61 -12.01 -1.95
C GLU A 167 -21.85 -11.95 -0.62
N HIS A 168 -20.75 -12.69 -0.48
CA HIS A 168 -19.90 -12.60 0.72
C HIS A 168 -19.33 -11.20 0.94
N LEU A 169 -18.85 -10.53 -0.11
CA LEU A 169 -18.37 -9.14 -0.04
C LEU A 169 -19.50 -8.16 0.27
N LYS A 170 -20.71 -8.36 -0.26
CA LYS A 170 -21.90 -7.56 0.10
C LYS A 170 -22.30 -7.71 1.57
N GLU A 171 -22.15 -8.89 2.15
CA GLU A 171 -22.36 -9.09 3.60
C GLU A 171 -21.27 -8.40 4.43
N LEU A 172 -20.00 -8.57 4.07
CA LEU A 172 -18.87 -7.96 4.76
C LEU A 172 -18.99 -6.42 4.77
N LEU A 173 -19.38 -5.82 3.64
CA LEU A 173 -19.62 -4.37 3.51
C LEU A 173 -20.86 -3.85 4.27
N LYS A 174 -21.75 -4.73 4.76
CA LYS A 174 -22.80 -4.36 5.74
C LYS A 174 -22.21 -4.36 7.14
N ARG A 175 -21.59 -5.48 7.54
CA ARG A 175 -20.98 -5.70 8.87
C ARG A 175 -19.84 -4.72 9.22
N GLN A 176 -19.35 -3.93 8.27
CA GLN A 176 -18.36 -2.86 8.46
C GLN A 176 -18.95 -1.44 8.50
N LYS A 177 -20.27 -1.29 8.37
CA LYS A 177 -21.00 0.00 8.47
C LYS A 177 -21.83 0.13 9.74
N ASP A 178 -22.14 -1.01 10.36
CA ASP A 178 -22.82 -1.15 11.65
C ASP A 178 -21.80 -1.07 12.80
#